data_AF-A0A8J9RZB4-F1
#
_entry.id   AF-A0A8J9RZB4-F1
#
_cell.length_a   1.000
_cell.length_b   1.000
_cell.length_c   1.000
_cell.angle_alpha   90.00
_cell.angle_beta   90.00
_cell.angle_gamma   90.00
#
_symmetry.space_group_name_H-M   'P 1'
#
loop_
_entity.id
_entity.type
_entity.pdbx_description
1 polymer ?
#
loop_
_entity_poly.entity_id
_entity_poly.type
_entity_poly.pdbx_seq_one_letter_code
_entity_poly.pdbx_strand_id
1 'polypeptide(L)'
;MSHLISGDVEASQQEPLLNLEIAPPPESNRQIYVGSGAEGGDGCDEVGQYIHGPHSLILPELSGVSSALMSSPGQTKPLAFATTTPLLIKLVLPILILSTHGLFLYGQIKPMWRLTQRVHVDVWANATSTEARVAVDTLKIPHENEYNLHQVKNIRTFTYAYAIQELWKAKHMPGKLLPRIAAVLLGIFSGLWPHLKLVLLMLTWFLAKQPIRRKRILNALSVLGKWSLVDVLVVCVMVGVLNLQWEIRAETIQQGVLDNLPIVAQGISTLYNSQDICSQALHYSCQNPSKLKHKIQCHACLTTVETFFKYPLSSGKPILKGFSTSGGGEAELFVAGLNGIYSFCGAVILSILLSLVVDWYDHRARDHEFNNTAFGPGRGRLNTEEHDSIAPEVSGTLSQDHELLLSLTVPCGVDHRSDADRELDRQILESSRSRSRWISTTASTLTAFFILAAVTSTTMQRMVNGALPSLLHDILGVEWTRSYSFLQLAKTLGAAGGWDWLLMGTFALFIVVGPLIRSLLCFMVFNKKHEEGSSIRRRVGRKTLAAVEFIGAFCAWEVFVVAVLMVDLLMPAITSTIILDQRCSELTNDSTCLEVKFEMLYTFGWVVMGGVFLVLVSQRIRLAHSVH
;
A
#
# COMPACT_ATOMS: atom_id res chain seq x y z
N MET A 1 30.05 23.41 8.51
CA MET A 1 28.69 22.81 8.48
C MET A 1 28.19 22.56 7.07
N SER A 2 28.25 23.53 6.13
CA SER A 2 27.84 23.27 4.74
C SER A 2 28.65 22.13 4.09
N HIS A 3 29.96 22.01 4.32
CA HIS A 3 30.76 20.87 3.83
C HIS A 3 30.40 19.52 4.48
N LEU A 4 29.98 19.51 5.76
CA LEU A 4 29.46 18.31 6.44
C LEU A 4 28.10 17.88 5.89
N ILE A 5 27.29 18.84 5.44
CA ILE A 5 25.96 18.59 4.85
C ILE A 5 26.06 18.30 3.34
N SER A 6 27.01 18.91 2.63
CA SER A 6 27.20 18.75 1.18
C SER A 6 27.86 17.42 0.82
N GLY A 7 28.63 16.83 1.75
CA GLY A 7 29.29 15.54 1.51
C GLY A 7 30.10 15.54 0.21
N ASP A 8 30.78 16.64 -0.09
CA ASP A 8 31.69 16.73 -1.24
C ASP A 8 32.99 15.99 -0.91
N VAL A 9 32.87 14.68 -0.79
CA VAL A 9 33.93 13.77 -1.19
C VAL A 9 33.67 13.55 -2.67
N GLU A 10 34.56 14.04 -3.54
CA GLU A 10 34.60 13.65 -4.95
C GLU A 10 34.78 12.13 -5.03
N ALA A 11 33.68 11.39 -4.94
CA ALA A 11 33.61 10.01 -5.37
C ALA A 11 33.67 10.06 -6.90
N SER A 12 34.90 9.97 -7.42
CA SER A 12 35.19 9.60 -8.81
C SER A 12 34.27 8.45 -9.22
N GLN A 13 33.18 8.79 -9.91
CA GLN A 13 32.20 7.86 -10.42
C GLN A 13 32.75 7.26 -11.72
N GLN A 14 33.76 6.40 -11.56
CA GLN A 14 34.31 5.60 -12.65
C GLN A 14 33.50 4.30 -12.69
N GLU A 15 32.58 4.20 -13.64
CA GLU A 15 31.89 2.94 -13.93
C GLU A 15 32.93 1.87 -14.31
N PRO A 16 33.05 0.75 -13.56
CA PRO A 16 33.85 -0.36 -14.05
C PRO A 16 32.99 -1.17 -15.04
N LEU A 17 33.42 -1.17 -16.31
CA LEU A 17 33.06 -2.18 -17.28
C LEU A 17 33.35 -3.57 -16.70
N LEU A 18 32.29 -4.33 -16.45
CA LEU A 18 32.33 -5.64 -15.82
C LEU A 18 32.82 -6.68 -16.84
N ASN A 19 34.13 -6.98 -16.87
CA ASN A 19 34.66 -8.21 -17.47
C ASN A 19 34.56 -9.32 -16.41
N LEU A 20 33.66 -10.28 -16.68
CA LEU A 20 33.36 -11.39 -15.79
C LEU A 20 34.36 -12.54 -16.02
N GLU A 21 35.44 -12.58 -15.24
CA GLU A 21 36.35 -13.72 -15.18
C GLU A 21 35.96 -14.61 -13.99
N ILE A 22 35.58 -15.86 -14.29
CA ILE A 22 35.04 -16.84 -13.34
C ILE A 22 36.23 -17.52 -12.63
N ALA A 23 36.43 -17.20 -11.35
CA ALA A 23 37.29 -17.97 -10.45
C ALA A 23 36.47 -19.01 -9.66
N PRO A 24 36.98 -20.23 -9.45
CA PRO A 24 36.26 -21.29 -8.74
C PRO A 24 36.30 -21.10 -7.20
N PRO A 25 35.31 -21.65 -6.46
CA PRO A 25 35.22 -21.49 -5.01
C PRO A 25 36.21 -22.40 -4.25
N PRO A 26 36.65 -22.01 -3.05
CA PRO A 26 37.49 -22.85 -2.20
C PRO A 26 36.68 -23.93 -1.47
N GLU A 27 37.29 -25.09 -1.33
CA GLU A 27 36.80 -26.29 -0.64
C GLU A 27 36.47 -26.03 0.84
N SER A 28 35.27 -26.46 1.26
CA SER A 28 34.86 -26.46 2.67
C SER A 28 35.17 -27.80 3.32
N ASN A 29 36.05 -27.81 4.32
CA ASN A 29 36.25 -28.92 5.24
C ASN A 29 34.98 -29.18 6.07
N ARG A 30 34.43 -30.39 5.94
CA ARG A 30 33.26 -30.88 6.67
C ARG A 30 33.74 -31.81 7.80
N GLN A 31 33.73 -31.34 9.04
CA GLN A 31 33.92 -32.20 10.21
C GLN A 31 32.61 -32.94 10.52
N ILE A 32 32.75 -34.25 10.66
CA ILE A 32 31.73 -35.23 11.00
C ILE A 32 31.63 -35.28 12.53
N TYR A 33 30.43 -35.09 13.09
CA TYR A 33 30.12 -35.50 14.46
C TYR A 33 29.15 -36.68 14.43
N VAL A 34 29.65 -37.81 14.91
CA VAL A 34 28.91 -39.02 15.28
C VAL A 34 28.49 -38.85 16.75
N GLY A 35 27.24 -39.15 17.06
CA GLY A 35 26.73 -39.17 18.42
C GLY A 35 25.51 -40.07 18.51
N SER A 36 25.75 -41.36 18.74
CA SER A 36 24.76 -42.35 19.16
C SER A 36 24.48 -42.21 20.66
N GLY A 37 23.24 -42.43 21.08
CA GLY A 37 22.85 -42.59 22.48
C GLY A 37 21.39 -43.00 22.58
N ALA A 38 21.17 -44.29 22.84
CA ALA A 38 19.88 -44.95 23.02
C ALA A 38 19.47 -44.98 24.51
N GLU A 39 18.34 -45.66 24.76
CA GLU A 39 17.66 -45.96 26.06
C GLU A 39 16.61 -44.92 26.46
N GLY A 40 15.36 -45.25 26.82
CA GLY A 40 14.70 -46.53 27.09
C GLY A 40 13.58 -46.30 28.15
N GLY A 41 12.51 -47.10 28.10
CA GLY A 41 11.47 -47.22 29.15
C GLY A 41 10.16 -46.48 28.87
N ASP A 42 9.08 -47.18 28.50
CA ASP A 42 8.02 -47.74 29.40
C ASP A 42 7.04 -46.64 29.86
N GLY A 43 5.71 -46.76 29.81
CA GLY A 43 4.75 -47.85 29.67
C GLY A 43 3.41 -47.36 30.28
N CYS A 44 2.33 -48.15 30.12
CA CYS A 44 0.96 -48.00 30.66
C CYS A 44 0.00 -47.13 29.82
N ASP A 45 -0.98 -47.71 29.10
CA ASP A 45 -2.29 -48.21 29.58
C ASP A 45 -3.23 -47.02 29.92
N GLU A 46 -4.50 -46.91 29.54
CA GLU A 46 -5.52 -47.88 29.18
C GLU A 46 -6.79 -47.13 28.69
N VAL A 47 -7.61 -47.82 27.87
CA VAL A 47 -9.10 -47.80 27.86
C VAL A 47 -9.89 -46.74 27.06
N GLY A 48 -10.73 -47.27 26.15
CA GLY A 48 -11.88 -46.56 25.56
C GLY A 48 -12.40 -47.15 24.24
N GLN A 49 -12.84 -48.42 24.24
CA GLN A 49 -13.70 -49.01 23.20
C GLN A 49 -14.93 -48.14 22.91
N TYR A 50 -15.49 -48.17 21.69
CA TYR A 50 -16.90 -48.53 21.42
C TYR A 50 -17.23 -48.49 19.91
N ILE A 51 -17.63 -49.66 19.40
CA ILE A 51 -18.59 -49.99 18.31
C ILE A 51 -18.21 -49.77 16.84
N HIS A 52 -17.91 -50.90 16.20
CA HIS A 52 -18.18 -51.20 14.79
C HIS A 52 -19.69 -51.37 14.55
N GLY A 53 -20.21 -50.74 13.49
CA GLY A 53 -21.50 -51.06 12.89
C GLY A 53 -21.41 -51.02 11.36
N PRO A 54 -21.78 -52.08 10.62
CA PRO A 54 -21.77 -52.07 9.16
C PRO A 54 -23.12 -51.53 8.66
N HIS A 55 -23.13 -50.30 8.13
CA HIS A 55 -24.28 -49.84 7.35
C HIS A 55 -24.09 -50.23 5.87
N SER A 56 -24.67 -51.37 5.54
CA SER A 56 -25.06 -51.76 4.19
C SER A 56 -26.03 -50.71 3.61
N LEU A 57 -25.50 -49.86 2.73
CA LEU A 57 -26.28 -48.98 1.88
C LEU A 57 -26.88 -49.80 0.73
N ILE A 58 -28.16 -50.13 0.87
CA ILE A 58 -29.01 -50.65 -0.20
C ILE A 58 -29.24 -49.50 -1.18
N LEU A 59 -28.55 -49.54 -2.31
CA LEU A 59 -28.86 -48.75 -3.51
C LEU A 59 -30.11 -49.35 -4.17
N PRO A 60 -31.21 -48.59 -4.37
CA PRO A 60 -32.25 -49.02 -5.27
C PRO A 60 -31.75 -48.89 -6.72
N GLU A 61 -31.69 -50.01 -7.43
CA GLU A 61 -31.63 -50.05 -8.90
C GLU A 61 -32.82 -49.29 -9.49
N LEU A 62 -32.58 -48.04 -9.89
CA LEU A 62 -33.46 -47.30 -10.81
C LEU A 62 -32.98 -47.57 -12.24
N SER A 63 -33.16 -48.81 -12.70
CA SER A 63 -33.13 -49.16 -14.11
C SER A 63 -34.48 -48.79 -14.73
N GLY A 64 -34.56 -47.71 -15.53
CA GLY A 64 -35.73 -47.48 -16.39
C GLY A 64 -36.27 -46.06 -16.53
N VAL A 65 -35.52 -45.00 -16.20
CA VAL A 65 -35.92 -43.63 -16.60
C VAL A 65 -35.14 -43.21 -17.84
N SER A 66 -35.80 -43.42 -18.98
CA SER A 66 -35.59 -42.86 -20.32
C SER A 66 -34.43 -41.85 -20.48
N SER A 67 -33.36 -42.30 -21.14
CA SER A 67 -32.17 -41.55 -21.57
C SER A 67 -32.43 -40.49 -22.66
N ALA A 68 -33.65 -39.98 -22.76
CA ALA A 68 -34.10 -39.12 -23.85
C ALA A 68 -34.63 -37.77 -23.33
N LEU A 69 -33.74 -36.91 -22.81
CA LEU A 69 -33.84 -35.43 -22.79
C LEU A 69 -32.79 -34.74 -21.89
N MET A 70 -31.57 -35.27 -21.75
CA MET A 70 -30.43 -34.41 -21.41
C MET A 70 -29.92 -33.75 -22.70
N SER A 71 -30.70 -32.81 -23.25
CA SER A 71 -30.18 -31.87 -24.24
C SER A 71 -28.94 -31.23 -23.64
N SER A 72 -27.76 -31.54 -24.21
CA SER A 72 -26.46 -31.05 -23.74
C SER A 72 -26.58 -29.59 -23.34
N PRO A 73 -26.32 -29.22 -22.06
CA PRO A 73 -26.49 -27.85 -21.60
C PRO A 73 -25.75 -26.92 -22.54
N GLY A 74 -26.50 -26.06 -23.21
CA GLY A 74 -26.07 -25.32 -24.40
C GLY A 74 -24.67 -24.76 -24.22
N GLN A 75 -23.78 -25.14 -25.13
CA GLN A 75 -22.38 -24.71 -25.09
C GLN A 75 -22.32 -23.19 -25.24
N THR A 76 -22.18 -22.47 -24.12
CA THR A 76 -22.11 -21.01 -24.11
C THR A 76 -20.84 -20.54 -24.83
N LYS A 77 -21.01 -19.58 -25.74
CA LYS A 77 -19.90 -19.00 -26.51
C LYS A 77 -18.99 -18.18 -25.57
N PRO A 78 -17.67 -18.10 -25.82
CA PRO A 78 -16.78 -17.19 -25.08
C PRO A 78 -17.23 -15.72 -25.20
N LEU A 79 -16.85 -14.86 -24.24
CA LEU A 79 -17.25 -13.44 -24.22
C LEU A 79 -16.88 -12.68 -25.50
N ALA A 80 -15.69 -12.98 -26.05
CA ALA A 80 -15.23 -12.41 -27.30
C ALA A 80 -16.17 -12.71 -28.48
N PHE A 81 -16.91 -13.81 -28.43
CA PHE A 81 -17.81 -14.25 -29.50
C PHE A 81 -19.30 -14.11 -29.14
N ALA A 82 -19.61 -13.59 -27.95
CA ALA A 82 -20.99 -13.28 -27.58
C ALA A 82 -21.55 -12.20 -28.52
N THR A 83 -22.80 -12.36 -28.94
CA THR A 83 -23.52 -11.39 -29.77
C THR A 83 -23.85 -10.10 -29.01
N THR A 84 -23.88 -10.17 -27.67
CA THR A 84 -24.14 -9.04 -26.78
C THR A 84 -22.95 -8.08 -26.63
N THR A 85 -21.74 -8.51 -26.97
CA THR A 85 -20.52 -7.71 -26.85
C THR A 85 -20.33 -6.85 -28.11
N PRO A 86 -20.21 -5.51 -28.00
CA PRO A 86 -19.95 -4.63 -29.14
C PRO A 86 -18.63 -4.96 -29.84
N LEU A 87 -18.58 -4.84 -31.18
CA LEU A 87 -17.38 -5.12 -31.98
C LEU A 87 -16.17 -4.28 -31.53
N LEU A 88 -16.39 -3.01 -31.21
CA LEU A 88 -15.34 -2.11 -30.72
C LEU A 88 -14.65 -2.67 -29.48
N ILE A 89 -15.41 -3.22 -28.53
CA ILE A 89 -14.86 -3.76 -27.29
C ILE A 89 -14.09 -5.05 -27.53
N LYS A 90 -14.55 -5.88 -28.48
CA LYS A 90 -13.84 -7.10 -28.89
C LYS A 90 -12.42 -6.80 -29.41
N LEU A 91 -12.25 -5.67 -30.08
CA LEU A 91 -10.96 -5.23 -30.64
C LEU A 91 -10.13 -4.43 -29.63
N VAL A 92 -10.75 -3.48 -28.91
CA VAL A 92 -10.04 -2.56 -28.01
C VAL A 92 -9.56 -3.27 -26.74
N LEU A 93 -10.34 -4.17 -26.16
CA LEU A 93 -9.99 -4.77 -24.86
C LEU A 93 -8.67 -5.57 -24.91
N PRO A 94 -8.41 -6.47 -25.89
CA PRO A 94 -7.12 -7.17 -25.99
C PRO A 94 -5.94 -6.21 -26.20
N ILE A 95 -6.11 -5.16 -27.01
CA ILE A 95 -5.08 -4.14 -27.25
C ILE A 95 -4.75 -3.43 -25.93
N LEU A 96 -5.77 -3.01 -25.15
CA LEU A 96 -5.54 -2.39 -23.86
C LEU A 96 -4.87 -3.33 -22.87
N ILE A 97 -5.21 -4.62 -22.84
CA ILE A 97 -4.53 -5.62 -21.99
C ILE A 97 -3.05 -5.74 -22.36
N LEU A 98 -2.73 -5.80 -23.66
CA LEU A 98 -1.34 -5.84 -24.14
C LEU A 98 -0.57 -4.54 -23.85
N SER A 99 -1.19 -3.38 -24.06
CA SER A 99 -0.61 -2.09 -23.69
C SER A 99 -0.36 -2.01 -22.18
N THR A 100 -1.25 -2.56 -21.35
CA THR A 100 -1.07 -2.61 -19.89
C THR A 100 0.12 -3.49 -19.51
N HIS A 101 0.35 -4.62 -20.20
CA HIS A 101 1.58 -5.41 -20.03
C HIS A 101 2.83 -4.61 -20.38
N GLY A 102 2.81 -3.86 -21.49
CA GLY A 102 3.91 -2.98 -21.88
C GLY A 102 4.21 -1.91 -20.83
N LEU A 103 3.16 -1.30 -20.25
CA LEU A 103 3.30 -0.32 -19.18
C LEU A 103 3.88 -0.92 -17.89
N PHE A 104 3.48 -2.15 -17.51
CA PHE A 104 4.08 -2.85 -16.38
C PHE A 104 5.58 -3.12 -16.60
N LEU A 105 5.95 -3.67 -17.77
CA LEU A 105 7.36 -3.92 -18.11
C LEU A 105 8.16 -2.62 -18.10
N TYR A 106 7.62 -1.56 -18.71
CA TYR A 106 8.27 -0.26 -18.74
C TYR A 106 8.45 0.32 -17.33
N GLY A 107 7.43 0.21 -16.49
CA GLY A 107 7.47 0.65 -15.10
C GLY A 107 8.50 -0.09 -14.25
N GLN A 108 8.67 -1.39 -14.46
CA GLN A 108 9.64 -2.24 -13.76
C GLN A 108 11.09 -2.01 -14.21
N ILE A 109 11.31 -1.68 -15.49
CA ILE A 109 12.66 -1.48 -16.05
C ILE A 109 13.18 -0.06 -15.78
N LYS A 110 12.30 0.96 -15.82
CA LYS A 110 12.73 2.36 -15.65
C LYS A 110 12.95 2.72 -14.18
N PRO A 111 13.78 3.74 -13.90
CA PRO A 111 13.92 4.30 -12.56
C PRO A 111 12.54 4.69 -11.99
N MET A 112 12.27 4.26 -10.77
CA MET A 112 10.96 4.44 -10.14
C MET A 112 10.92 5.71 -9.32
N TRP A 113 11.95 5.99 -8.53
CA TRP A 113 12.05 7.21 -7.73
C TRP A 113 13.50 7.68 -7.57
N ARG A 114 13.66 8.94 -7.20
CA ARG A 114 14.94 9.53 -6.80
C ARG A 114 14.82 10.21 -5.45
N LEU A 115 15.83 10.03 -4.61
CA LEU A 115 16.01 10.80 -3.39
C LEU A 115 16.72 12.10 -3.74
N THR A 116 16.04 13.22 -3.52
CA THR A 116 16.55 14.56 -3.82
C THR A 116 16.66 15.34 -2.53
N GLN A 117 17.80 16.00 -2.36
CA GLN A 117 18.01 16.99 -1.31
C GLN A 117 17.93 18.37 -1.94
N ARG A 118 17.05 19.22 -1.41
CA ARG A 118 16.93 20.63 -1.75
C ARG A 118 17.28 21.41 -0.50
N VAL A 119 18.27 22.29 -0.61
CA VAL A 119 18.66 23.21 0.46
C VAL A 119 18.54 24.61 -0.09
N HIS A 120 17.73 25.42 0.57
CA HIS A 120 17.52 26.83 0.27
C HIS A 120 17.73 27.61 1.57
N VAL A 121 18.97 28.02 1.83
CA VAL A 121 19.36 28.72 3.05
C VAL A 121 19.96 30.06 2.67
N ASP A 122 19.43 31.13 3.23
CA ASP A 122 19.93 32.49 3.13
C ASP A 122 20.10 33.04 4.55
N VAL A 123 21.34 33.06 5.02
CA VAL A 123 21.69 33.50 6.38
C VAL A 123 22.65 34.66 6.32
N TRP A 124 22.31 35.70 7.06
CA TRP A 124 23.09 36.91 7.20
C TRP A 124 23.74 36.91 8.57
N ALA A 125 25.04 37.20 8.64
CA ALA A 125 25.76 37.33 9.89
C ALA A 125 26.50 38.66 9.94
N ASN A 126 26.22 39.47 10.96
CA ASN A 126 26.83 40.78 11.18
C ASN A 126 27.56 40.85 12.53
N ALA A 127 28.83 41.25 12.53
CA ALA A 127 29.62 41.41 13.76
C ALA A 127 29.27 42.72 14.51
N THR A 128 28.51 42.59 15.60
CA THR A 128 28.05 43.71 16.42
C THR A 128 28.94 43.99 17.63
N SER A 129 29.55 42.97 18.26
CA SER A 129 30.44 43.19 19.41
C SER A 129 31.88 43.51 19.01
N THR A 130 32.62 44.14 19.91
CA THR A 130 34.05 44.44 19.75
C THR A 130 34.88 43.17 19.55
N GLU A 131 34.58 42.11 20.29
CA GLU A 131 35.30 40.83 20.21
C GLU A 131 35.06 40.15 18.86
N ALA A 132 33.80 40.16 18.39
CA ALA A 132 33.45 39.63 17.08
C ALA A 132 34.13 40.41 15.95
N ARG A 133 34.12 41.74 16.01
CA ARG A 133 34.78 42.60 15.02
C ARG A 133 36.28 42.36 14.96
N VAL A 134 36.95 42.31 16.11
CA VAL A 134 38.40 42.03 16.18
C VAL A 134 38.72 40.64 15.61
N ALA A 135 37.90 39.63 15.91
CA ALA A 135 38.08 38.29 15.35
C ALA A 135 37.91 38.28 13.82
N VAL A 136 36.86 38.93 13.31
CA VAL A 136 36.56 39.06 11.88
C VAL A 136 37.67 39.84 11.14
N ASP A 137 38.15 40.94 11.72
CA ASP A 137 39.28 41.72 11.18
C ASP A 137 40.57 40.91 11.12
N THR A 138 40.82 40.11 12.17
CA THR A 138 42.00 39.21 12.23
C THR A 138 41.95 38.14 11.14
N LEU A 139 40.76 37.62 10.86
CA LEU A 139 40.52 36.63 9.81
C LEU A 139 40.36 37.26 8.42
N LYS A 140 40.29 38.60 8.31
CA LYS A 140 39.93 39.36 7.10
C LYS A 140 38.62 38.94 6.45
N ILE A 141 37.68 38.51 7.27
CA ILE A 141 36.33 38.19 6.81
C ILE A 141 35.55 39.52 6.73
N PRO A 142 34.64 39.72 5.77
CA PRO A 142 33.74 40.88 5.79
C PRO A 142 32.93 40.95 7.10
N HIS A 143 32.60 42.16 7.58
CA HIS A 143 31.74 42.30 8.77
C HIS A 143 30.31 41.83 8.55
N GLU A 144 29.84 41.94 7.31
CA GLU A 144 28.55 41.48 6.84
C GLU A 144 28.80 40.37 5.81
N ASN A 145 28.39 39.16 6.14
CA ASN A 145 28.44 38.04 5.21
C ASN A 145 27.05 37.51 4.98
N GLU A 146 26.69 37.44 3.71
CA GLU A 146 25.51 36.77 3.21
C GLU A 146 25.92 35.36 2.77
N TYR A 147 25.26 34.35 3.34
CA TYR A 147 25.47 32.96 2.99
C TYR A 147 24.24 32.42 2.25
N ASN A 148 24.30 32.50 0.93
CA ASN A 148 23.31 31.91 0.03
C ASN A 148 23.71 30.50 -0.37
N LEU A 149 23.02 29.50 0.16
CA LEU A 149 23.13 28.11 -0.25
C LEU A 149 21.85 27.67 -0.96
N HIS A 150 21.95 27.58 -2.28
CA HIS A 150 20.90 27.04 -3.14
C HIS A 150 21.43 25.81 -3.86
N GLN A 151 21.13 24.63 -3.32
CA GLN A 151 21.63 23.38 -3.87
C GLN A 151 20.49 22.37 -4.00
N VAL A 152 20.35 21.81 -5.19
CA VAL A 152 19.49 20.66 -5.45
C VAL A 152 20.38 19.50 -5.87
N LYS A 153 20.63 18.57 -4.96
CA LYS A 153 21.49 17.40 -5.18
C LYS A 153 20.64 16.15 -5.28
N ASN A 154 20.77 15.41 -6.38
CA ASN A 154 20.18 14.08 -6.49
C ASN A 154 21.12 13.12 -5.76
N ILE A 155 20.67 12.56 -4.64
CA ILE A 155 21.51 11.66 -3.83
C ILE A 155 21.57 10.28 -4.50
N ARG A 156 20.40 9.73 -4.83
CA ARG A 156 20.30 8.37 -5.35
C ARG A 156 19.04 8.14 -6.16
N THR A 157 19.17 7.41 -7.27
CA THR A 157 18.05 6.90 -8.07
C THR A 157 17.85 5.42 -7.79
N PHE A 158 16.60 5.01 -7.61
CA PHE A 158 16.25 3.63 -7.29
C PHE A 158 15.43 3.01 -8.43
N THR A 159 15.85 1.82 -8.85
CA THR A 159 15.07 0.97 -9.77
C THR A 159 14.39 -0.15 -8.98
N TYR A 160 13.37 -0.76 -9.57
CA TYR A 160 12.67 -1.90 -8.99
C TYR A 160 13.62 -3.06 -8.65
N ALA A 161 14.46 -3.45 -9.60
CA ALA A 161 15.42 -4.53 -9.43
C ALA A 161 16.46 -4.22 -8.34
N TYR A 162 16.91 -2.96 -8.27
CA TYR A 162 17.82 -2.50 -7.24
C TYR A 162 17.19 -2.60 -5.85
N ALA A 163 15.91 -2.21 -5.69
CA ALA A 163 15.20 -2.34 -4.43
C ALA A 163 15.12 -3.81 -3.97
N ILE A 164 14.76 -4.75 -4.85
CA ILE A 164 14.77 -6.19 -4.53
C ILE A 164 16.16 -6.67 -4.11
N GLN A 165 17.20 -6.24 -4.84
CA GLN A 165 18.57 -6.65 -4.58
C GLN A 165 19.06 -6.17 -3.22
N GLU A 166 18.77 -4.93 -2.84
CA GLU A 166 19.14 -4.39 -1.52
C GLU A 166 18.42 -5.12 -0.38
N LEU A 167 17.14 -5.42 -0.54
CA LEU A 167 16.38 -6.20 0.44
C LEU A 167 16.88 -7.64 0.58
N TRP A 168 17.35 -8.22 -0.51
CA TRP A 168 17.97 -9.54 -0.49
C TRP A 168 19.35 -9.53 0.18
N LYS A 169 20.14 -8.48 -0.08
CA LYS A 169 21.53 -8.32 0.38
C LYS A 169 21.67 -7.75 1.78
N ALA A 170 20.61 -7.26 2.41
CA ALA A 170 20.65 -6.62 3.73
C ALA A 170 21.25 -7.53 4.83
N LYS A 171 22.58 -7.57 4.91
CA LYS A 171 23.36 -8.43 5.81
C LYS A 171 23.37 -7.91 7.25
N HIS A 172 23.16 -6.61 7.43
CA HIS A 172 23.39 -5.89 8.69
C HIS A 172 22.12 -5.70 9.53
N MET A 173 20.97 -6.22 9.09
CA MET A 173 19.74 -6.12 9.87
C MET A 173 19.55 -7.28 10.85
N PRO A 174 19.08 -7.00 12.09
CA PRO A 174 18.64 -8.04 13.01
C PRO A 174 17.45 -8.78 12.39
N GLY A 175 17.59 -10.09 12.17
CA GLY A 175 16.56 -10.91 11.53
C GLY A 175 16.65 -10.94 10.00
N LYS A 176 17.56 -11.76 9.45
CA LYS A 176 17.76 -11.97 8.00
C LYS A 176 16.52 -12.46 7.24
N LEU A 177 15.52 -12.98 7.95
CA LEU A 177 14.35 -13.60 7.33
C LEU A 177 13.36 -12.56 6.79
N LEU A 178 13.08 -11.49 7.54
CA LEU A 178 12.04 -10.52 7.20
C LEU A 178 12.33 -9.74 5.90
N PRO A 179 13.55 -9.17 5.70
CA PRO A 179 13.86 -8.45 4.46
C PRO A 179 13.83 -9.35 3.23
N ARG A 180 14.22 -10.62 3.37
CA ARG A 180 14.16 -11.62 2.29
C ARG A 180 12.73 -11.99 1.95
N ILE A 181 11.86 -12.16 2.94
CA ILE A 181 10.43 -12.36 2.71
C ILE A 181 9.86 -11.15 1.98
N ALA A 182 10.18 -9.93 2.43
CA ALA A 182 9.71 -8.71 1.76
C ALA A 182 10.20 -8.62 0.30
N ALA A 183 11.47 -8.97 0.03
CA ALA A 183 12.02 -9.03 -1.34
C ALA A 183 11.26 -10.04 -2.22
N VAL A 184 10.95 -11.23 -1.69
CA VAL A 184 10.18 -12.26 -2.40
C VAL A 184 8.74 -11.81 -2.65
N LEU A 185 8.09 -11.23 -1.64
CA LEU A 185 6.73 -10.71 -1.77
C LEU A 185 6.67 -9.60 -2.81
N LEU A 186 7.63 -8.68 -2.80
CA LEU A 186 7.73 -7.59 -3.77
C LEU A 186 7.97 -8.15 -5.18
N GLY A 187 8.90 -9.10 -5.34
CA GLY A 187 9.14 -9.79 -6.61
C GLY A 187 7.92 -10.53 -7.17
N ILE A 188 7.16 -11.23 -6.31
CA ILE A 188 5.98 -11.98 -6.73
C ILE A 188 4.80 -11.03 -7.01
N PHE A 189 4.41 -10.18 -6.06
CA PHE A 189 3.19 -9.37 -6.16
C PHE A 189 3.30 -8.16 -7.09
N SER A 190 4.49 -7.59 -7.25
CA SER A 190 4.74 -6.47 -8.17
C SER A 190 5.37 -6.90 -9.49
N GLY A 191 6.21 -7.92 -9.46
CA GLY A 191 6.94 -8.41 -10.62
C GLY A 191 6.09 -9.36 -11.45
N LEU A 192 5.91 -10.59 -10.97
CA LEU A 192 5.28 -11.67 -11.74
C LEU A 192 3.75 -11.53 -11.84
N TRP A 193 3.13 -11.15 -10.73
CA TRP A 193 1.69 -11.22 -10.57
C TRP A 193 0.86 -10.33 -11.50
N PRO A 194 1.21 -9.05 -11.72
CA PRO A 194 0.42 -8.20 -12.60
C PRO A 194 0.37 -8.75 -14.04
N HIS A 195 1.44 -9.41 -14.48
CA HIS A 195 1.47 -10.09 -15.77
C HIS A 195 0.59 -11.33 -15.76
N LEU A 196 0.72 -12.21 -14.75
CA LEU A 196 -0.12 -13.40 -14.65
C LEU A 196 -1.61 -13.04 -14.63
N LYS A 197 -1.98 -11.98 -13.91
CA LYS A 197 -3.35 -11.45 -13.87
C LYS A 197 -3.86 -11.05 -15.25
N LEU A 198 -3.08 -10.29 -16.01
CA LEU A 198 -3.47 -9.84 -17.36
C LEU A 198 -3.56 -11.01 -18.35
N VAL A 199 -2.66 -11.99 -18.26
CA VAL A 199 -2.74 -13.23 -19.04
C VAL A 199 -4.01 -14.00 -18.70
N LEU A 200 -4.31 -14.18 -17.41
CA LEU A 200 -5.55 -14.85 -16.98
C LEU A 200 -6.80 -14.10 -17.46
N LEU A 201 -6.78 -12.76 -17.42
CA LEU A 201 -7.87 -11.94 -17.95
C LEU A 201 -8.05 -12.17 -19.46
N MET A 202 -6.94 -12.21 -20.22
CA MET A 202 -6.94 -12.53 -21.66
C MET A 202 -7.51 -13.93 -21.94
N LEU A 203 -7.07 -14.94 -21.16
CA LEU A 203 -7.57 -16.31 -21.28
C LEU A 203 -9.06 -16.40 -20.93
N THR A 204 -9.54 -15.67 -19.93
CA THR A 204 -10.98 -15.63 -19.62
C THR A 204 -11.80 -14.99 -20.73
N TRP A 205 -11.26 -13.99 -21.42
CA TRP A 205 -11.95 -13.32 -22.52
C TRP A 205 -12.14 -14.24 -23.74
N PHE A 206 -11.10 -14.98 -24.12
CA PHE A 206 -11.10 -15.82 -25.33
C PHE A 206 -11.52 -17.27 -25.11
N LEU A 207 -11.14 -17.89 -23.99
CA LEU A 207 -11.23 -19.35 -23.81
C LEU A 207 -12.31 -19.81 -22.82
N ALA A 208 -12.77 -18.95 -21.90
CA ALA A 208 -13.71 -19.36 -20.85
C ALA A 208 -15.14 -19.55 -21.37
N LYS A 209 -15.41 -20.75 -21.91
CA LYS A 209 -16.73 -21.20 -22.34
C LYS A 209 -17.68 -21.42 -21.16
N GLN A 210 -17.23 -22.03 -20.07
CA GLN A 210 -18.09 -22.41 -18.94
C GLN A 210 -18.37 -21.23 -18.00
N PRO A 211 -19.64 -20.84 -17.78
CA PRO A 211 -19.99 -19.64 -17.01
C PRO A 211 -19.60 -19.75 -15.53
N ILE A 212 -19.66 -20.97 -14.95
CA ILE A 212 -19.31 -21.23 -13.55
C ILE A 212 -17.80 -21.05 -13.31
N ARG A 213 -16.95 -21.64 -14.17
CA ARG A 213 -15.49 -21.48 -14.07
C ARG A 213 -15.08 -20.03 -14.29
N ARG A 214 -15.70 -19.36 -15.26
CA ARG A 214 -15.46 -17.94 -15.54
C ARG A 214 -15.76 -17.06 -14.33
N LYS A 215 -16.90 -17.27 -13.66
CA LYS A 215 -17.26 -16.54 -12.42
C LYS A 215 -16.19 -16.72 -11.34
N ARG A 216 -15.72 -17.95 -11.13
CA ARG A 216 -14.70 -18.25 -10.12
C ARG A 216 -13.37 -17.58 -10.46
N ILE A 217 -12.95 -17.61 -11.72
CA ILE A 217 -11.70 -16.97 -12.16
C ILE A 217 -11.81 -15.44 -12.05
N LEU A 218 -12.91 -14.82 -12.49
CA LEU A 218 -13.10 -13.38 -12.37
C LEU A 218 -13.17 -12.93 -10.91
N ASN A 219 -13.84 -13.69 -10.04
CA ASN A 219 -13.85 -13.45 -8.60
C ASN A 219 -12.45 -13.60 -7.99
N ALA A 220 -11.68 -14.60 -8.42
CA ALA A 220 -10.29 -14.74 -8.00
C ALA A 220 -9.48 -13.53 -8.47
N LEU A 221 -9.53 -13.17 -9.75
CA LEU A 221 -8.82 -12.04 -10.34
C LEU A 221 -9.17 -10.69 -9.71
N SER A 222 -10.41 -10.49 -9.24
CA SER A 222 -10.80 -9.27 -8.56
C SER A 222 -10.19 -9.17 -7.15
N VAL A 223 -10.21 -10.26 -6.37
CA VAL A 223 -9.55 -10.32 -5.06
C VAL A 223 -8.05 -10.13 -5.21
N LEU A 224 -7.45 -10.91 -6.09
CA LEU A 224 -6.04 -10.96 -6.41
C LEU A 224 -5.51 -9.67 -7.05
N GLY A 225 -6.35 -8.98 -7.82
CA GLY A 225 -6.05 -7.70 -8.44
C GLY A 225 -5.92 -6.55 -7.45
N LYS A 226 -6.42 -6.70 -6.22
CA LYS A 226 -6.14 -5.75 -5.14
C LYS A 226 -4.73 -5.90 -4.61
N TRP A 227 -4.24 -7.13 -4.50
CA TRP A 227 -2.89 -7.42 -3.98
C TRP A 227 -1.78 -6.86 -4.87
N SER A 228 -2.03 -6.59 -6.16
CA SER A 228 -1.07 -5.84 -6.99
C SER A 228 -0.94 -4.36 -6.57
N LEU A 229 -1.81 -3.83 -5.71
CA LEU A 229 -1.66 -2.49 -5.13
C LEU A 229 -0.67 -2.44 -3.97
N VAL A 230 -0.24 -3.59 -3.40
CA VAL A 230 0.70 -3.61 -2.26
C VAL A 230 1.89 -2.71 -2.57
N ASP A 231 2.52 -2.90 -3.72
CA ASP A 231 3.75 -2.20 -4.08
C ASP A 231 3.54 -0.70 -4.31
N VAL A 232 2.48 -0.32 -5.01
CA VAL A 232 2.12 1.11 -5.18
C VAL A 232 1.89 1.76 -3.81
N LEU A 233 1.21 1.07 -2.90
CA LEU A 233 0.96 1.56 -1.56
C LEU A 233 2.24 1.62 -0.70
N VAL A 234 3.14 0.62 -0.81
CA VAL A 234 4.46 0.64 -0.17
C VAL A 234 5.25 1.87 -0.62
N VAL A 235 5.31 2.11 -1.93
CA VAL A 235 5.99 3.29 -2.48
C VAL A 235 5.32 4.58 -2.00
N CYS A 236 3.99 4.66 -1.99
CA CYS A 236 3.29 5.83 -1.49
C CYS A 236 3.61 6.12 -0.01
N VAL A 237 3.54 5.11 0.86
CA VAL A 237 3.87 5.31 2.27
C VAL A 237 5.34 5.71 2.39
N MET A 238 6.26 5.03 1.70
CA MET A 238 7.70 5.38 1.69
C MET A 238 7.96 6.83 1.25
N VAL A 239 7.33 7.32 0.17
CA VAL A 239 7.44 8.72 -0.27
C VAL A 239 6.94 9.66 0.82
N GLY A 240 5.82 9.35 1.46
CA GLY A 240 5.29 10.15 2.56
C GLY A 240 6.19 10.18 3.79
N VAL A 241 6.81 9.04 4.15
CA VAL A 241 7.74 8.96 5.29
C VAL A 241 9.05 9.69 4.99
N LEU A 242 9.60 9.51 3.79
CA LEU A 242 10.87 10.11 3.38
C LEU A 242 10.76 11.58 2.99
N ASN A 243 9.56 12.19 3.00
CA ASN A 243 9.40 13.63 2.79
C ASN A 243 9.72 14.41 4.08
N LEU A 244 11.01 14.60 4.32
CA LEU A 244 11.58 15.34 5.44
C LEU A 244 11.74 16.81 5.04
N GLN A 245 10.90 17.67 5.59
CA GLN A 245 11.01 19.12 5.48
C GLN A 245 11.37 19.66 6.85
N TRP A 246 12.37 20.53 6.93
CA TRP A 246 12.68 21.28 8.13
C TRP A 246 13.02 22.72 7.81
N GLU A 247 12.56 23.61 8.68
CA GLU A 247 12.81 25.04 8.60
C GLU A 247 14.08 25.35 9.39
N ILE A 248 14.97 26.13 8.78
CA ILE A 248 16.24 26.55 9.34
C ILE A 248 16.08 28.02 9.73
N ARG A 249 16.07 28.32 11.04
CA ARG A 249 16.01 29.70 11.55
C ARG A 249 17.37 30.11 12.06
N ALA A 250 17.92 31.22 11.54
CA ALA A 250 19.28 31.67 11.84
C ALA A 250 19.54 31.82 13.35
N GLU A 251 18.58 32.40 14.08
CA GLU A 251 18.64 32.58 15.53
C GLU A 251 18.77 31.25 16.29
N THR A 252 18.03 30.22 15.85
CA THR A 252 18.08 28.88 16.46
C THR A 252 19.44 28.22 16.21
N ILE A 253 20.02 28.39 15.02
CA ILE A 253 21.38 27.91 14.72
C ILE A 253 22.39 28.57 15.66
N GLN A 254 22.33 29.89 15.79
CA GLN A 254 23.27 30.63 16.62
C GLN A 254 23.19 30.15 18.08
N GLN A 255 21.97 30.03 18.61
CA GLN A 255 21.78 29.57 19.98
C GLN A 255 22.24 28.12 20.18
N GLY A 256 21.86 27.20 19.27
CA GLY A 256 22.28 25.80 19.35
C GLY A 256 23.79 25.60 19.21
N VAL A 257 24.46 26.41 18.37
CA VAL A 257 25.94 26.44 18.28
C VAL A 257 26.56 26.99 19.57
N LEU A 258 25.99 28.03 20.17
CA LEU A 258 26.48 28.60 21.44
C LEU A 258 26.34 27.64 22.63
N ASP A 259 25.27 26.85 22.64
CA ASP A 259 24.98 25.89 23.71
C ASP A 259 25.81 24.62 23.57
N ASN A 260 26.05 24.17 22.33
CA ASN A 260 26.85 22.98 22.01
C ASN A 260 28.29 23.31 21.54
N LEU A 261 28.79 24.49 21.89
CA LEU A 261 30.04 25.03 21.35
C LEU A 261 31.26 24.12 21.52
N PRO A 262 31.47 23.41 22.66
CA PRO A 262 32.58 22.47 22.80
C PRO A 262 32.53 21.32 21.80
N ILE A 263 31.33 20.76 21.56
CA ILE A 263 31.11 19.65 20.61
C ILE A 263 31.35 20.14 19.19
N VAL A 264 30.83 21.33 18.84
CA VAL A 264 31.04 21.94 17.53
C VAL A 264 32.52 22.24 17.30
N ALA A 265 33.22 22.82 18.28
CA ALA A 265 34.64 23.12 18.19
C ALA A 265 35.49 21.85 18.03
N GLN A 266 35.18 20.78 18.76
CA GLN A 266 35.83 19.48 18.62
C GLN A 266 35.55 18.86 17.25
N GLY A 267 34.31 18.92 16.77
CA GLY A 267 33.95 18.42 15.43
C GLY A 267 34.62 19.20 14.30
N ILE A 268 34.85 20.50 14.45
CA ILE A 268 35.59 21.29 13.45
C ILE A 268 37.08 20.94 13.49
N SER A 269 37.68 20.79 14.68
CA SER A 269 39.11 20.52 14.82
C SER A 269 39.51 19.11 14.36
N THR A 270 38.58 18.15 14.35
CA THR A 270 38.81 16.83 13.73
C THR A 270 38.75 16.86 12.21
N LEU A 271 38.02 17.81 11.63
CA LEU A 271 37.83 17.92 10.18
C LEU A 271 38.85 18.84 9.49
N TYR A 272 39.30 19.87 10.20
CA TYR A 272 40.14 20.91 9.65
C TYR A 272 41.28 21.23 10.60
N ASN A 273 42.50 21.24 10.08
CA ASN A 273 43.63 21.78 10.82
C ASN A 273 43.49 23.31 10.92
N SER A 274 43.97 23.91 12.01
CA SER A 274 44.00 25.37 12.18
C SER A 274 44.71 26.06 10.99
N GLN A 275 45.73 25.41 10.44
CA GLN A 275 46.45 25.86 9.24
C GLN A 275 45.56 25.93 7.99
N ASP A 276 44.66 24.96 7.80
CA ASP A 276 43.79 24.88 6.63
C ASP A 276 42.71 25.96 6.70
N ILE A 277 42.11 26.13 7.88
CA ILE A 277 41.13 27.20 8.15
C ILE A 277 41.74 28.56 7.87
N CYS A 278 42.94 28.81 8.40
CA CYS A 278 43.63 30.08 8.18
C CYS A 278 44.05 30.28 6.72
N SER A 279 44.49 29.22 6.05
CA SER A 279 44.89 29.32 4.64
C SER A 279 43.69 29.62 3.74
N GLN A 280 42.53 29.04 4.05
CA GLN A 280 41.28 29.29 3.33
C GLN A 280 40.73 30.69 3.62
N ALA A 281 40.71 31.12 4.89
CA ALA A 281 40.22 32.43 5.29
C ALA A 281 41.08 33.59 4.73
N LEU A 282 42.41 33.41 4.73
CA LEU A 282 43.34 34.45 4.27
C LEU A 282 43.63 34.42 2.76
N HIS A 283 43.18 33.37 2.06
CA HIS A 283 43.47 33.09 0.64
C HIS A 283 44.98 32.92 0.32
N TYR A 284 45.80 32.46 1.27
CA TYR A 284 47.20 32.08 1.05
C TYR A 284 47.69 31.07 2.11
N SER A 285 48.66 30.21 1.75
CA SER A 285 49.17 29.17 2.65
C SER A 285 49.93 29.74 3.86
N CYS A 286 49.57 29.23 5.04
CA CYS A 286 50.27 29.54 6.29
C CYS A 286 51.44 28.61 6.63
N GLN A 287 51.73 27.60 5.80
CA GLN A 287 52.85 26.67 6.06
C GLN A 287 54.23 27.32 5.89
N ASN A 288 54.39 28.22 4.90
CA ASN A 288 55.66 28.93 4.65
C ASN A 288 55.41 30.34 4.10
N PRO A 289 54.96 31.29 4.94
CA PRO A 289 54.69 32.66 4.48
C PRO A 289 55.99 33.38 4.11
N SER A 290 56.17 33.71 2.82
CA SER A 290 57.37 34.37 2.30
C SER A 290 57.47 35.87 2.65
N LYS A 291 56.34 36.52 2.94
CA LYS A 291 56.27 37.95 3.29
C LYS A 291 56.03 38.12 4.79
N LEU A 292 56.76 39.05 5.42
CA LEU A 292 56.60 39.37 6.86
C LEU A 292 55.14 39.69 7.22
N LYS A 293 54.43 40.42 6.35
CA LYS A 293 53.00 40.73 6.51
C LYS A 293 52.12 39.47 6.58
N HIS A 294 52.39 38.47 5.73
CA HIS A 294 51.66 37.19 5.75
C HIS A 294 51.99 36.39 7.00
N LYS A 295 53.25 36.44 7.47
CA LYS A 295 53.68 35.74 8.70
C LYS A 295 52.92 36.25 9.93
N ILE A 296 52.79 37.58 10.07
CA ILE A 296 52.05 38.19 11.19
C ILE A 296 50.55 37.82 11.11
N GLN A 297 49.95 37.88 9.92
CA GLN A 297 48.53 37.56 9.73
C GLN A 297 48.22 36.08 9.94
N CYS A 298 49.06 35.18 9.44
CA CYS A 298 48.96 33.75 9.73
C CYS A 298 49.10 33.47 11.22
N HIS A 299 50.06 34.09 11.91
CA HIS A 299 50.23 33.88 13.36
C HIS A 299 49.01 34.37 14.16
N ALA A 300 48.46 35.53 13.80
CA ALA A 300 47.25 36.06 14.45
C ALA A 300 46.03 35.15 14.19
N CYS A 301 45.83 34.71 12.95
CA CYS A 301 44.76 33.77 12.61
C CYS A 301 44.90 32.44 13.37
N LEU A 302 46.09 31.83 13.33
CA LEU A 302 46.36 30.56 14.00
C LEU A 302 46.12 30.67 15.51
N THR A 303 46.62 31.73 16.13
CA THR A 303 46.42 31.98 17.58
C THR A 303 44.93 32.12 17.91
N THR A 304 44.17 32.85 17.09
CA THR A 304 42.72 33.01 17.28
C THR A 304 41.99 31.68 17.14
N VAL A 305 42.28 30.89 16.10
CA VAL A 305 41.65 29.59 15.83
C VAL A 305 42.01 28.57 16.91
N GLU A 306 43.28 28.47 17.30
CA GLU A 306 43.74 27.57 18.36
C GLU A 306 43.15 27.95 19.72
N THR A 307 43.07 29.24 20.03
CA THR A 307 42.43 29.72 21.27
C THR A 307 40.94 29.39 21.27
N PHE A 308 40.26 29.54 20.14
CA PHE A 308 38.86 29.14 19.98
C PHE A 308 38.66 27.64 20.23
N PHE A 309 39.51 26.78 19.65
CA PHE A 309 39.42 25.33 19.87
C PHE A 309 39.79 24.89 21.29
N LYS A 310 40.80 25.52 21.90
CA LYS A 310 41.26 25.17 23.24
C LYS A 310 40.32 25.67 24.34
N TYR A 311 39.69 26.83 24.12
CA TYR A 311 38.83 27.49 25.11
C TYR A 311 37.50 27.97 24.50
N PRO A 312 36.65 27.05 24.00
CA PRO A 312 35.41 27.40 23.32
C PRO A 312 34.49 28.25 24.19
N LEU A 313 34.35 27.91 25.48
CA LEU A 313 33.42 28.62 26.37
C LEU A 313 33.89 30.01 26.80
N SER A 314 35.18 30.23 27.04
CA SER A 314 35.68 31.53 27.52
C SER A 314 35.97 32.51 26.38
N SER A 315 36.56 32.03 25.29
CA SER A 315 37.00 32.89 24.19
C SER A 315 36.07 32.79 22.97
N GLY A 316 35.56 31.59 22.66
CA GLY A 316 34.66 31.40 21.53
C GLY A 316 33.25 31.94 21.76
N LYS A 317 32.68 31.73 22.96
CA LYS A 317 31.30 32.14 23.27
C LYS A 317 31.09 33.66 23.18
N PRO A 318 31.97 34.53 23.69
CA PRO A 318 31.83 35.98 23.51
C PRO A 318 31.91 36.42 22.05
N ILE A 319 32.85 35.84 21.28
CA ILE A 319 33.00 36.11 19.84
C ILE A 319 31.70 35.75 19.11
N LEU A 320 31.16 34.56 19.33
CA LEU A 320 29.93 34.11 18.65
C LEU A 320 28.65 34.83 19.10
N LYS A 321 28.57 35.24 20.37
CA LYS A 321 27.47 36.09 20.87
C LYS A 321 27.51 37.50 20.26
N GLY A 322 28.69 37.94 19.82
CA GLY A 322 28.87 39.22 19.15
C GLY A 322 28.44 39.25 17.70
N PHE A 323 27.89 38.17 17.14
CA PHE A 323 27.25 38.19 15.83
C PHE A 323 25.74 38.38 15.99
N SER A 324 25.14 39.25 15.19
CA SER A 324 23.70 39.26 14.95
C SER A 324 23.45 38.44 13.69
N THR A 325 22.65 37.39 13.82
CA THR A 325 22.24 36.55 12.69
C THR A 325 20.80 36.84 12.32
N SER A 326 20.51 36.90 11.02
CA SER A 326 19.15 37.03 10.48
C SER A 326 19.00 36.16 9.23
N GLY A 327 17.77 36.06 8.74
CA GLY A 327 17.41 35.16 7.64
C GLY A 327 17.07 33.75 8.13
N GLY A 328 17.19 32.79 7.24
CA GLY A 328 16.76 31.43 7.47
C GLY A 328 16.70 30.64 6.17
N GLY A 329 15.93 29.57 6.16
CA GLY A 329 15.81 28.75 4.98
C GLY A 329 14.98 27.51 5.19
N GLU A 330 14.90 26.72 4.14
CA GLU A 330 14.26 25.41 4.15
C GLU A 330 15.26 24.40 3.62
N ALA A 331 15.33 23.27 4.30
CA ALA A 331 15.97 22.10 3.75
C ALA A 331 14.97 20.95 3.70
N GLU A 332 14.96 20.30 2.54
CA GLU A 332 14.00 19.30 2.17
C GLU A 332 14.77 18.10 1.63
N LEU A 333 14.60 16.95 2.28
CA LEU A 333 14.97 15.66 1.75
C LEU A 333 13.66 14.99 1.35
N PHE A 334 13.47 14.75 0.06
CA PHE A 334 12.21 14.21 -0.46
C PHE A 334 12.45 13.17 -1.53
N VAL A 335 11.47 12.29 -1.70
CA VAL A 335 11.44 11.29 -2.77
C VAL A 335 10.58 11.83 -3.90
N ALA A 336 11.19 12.01 -5.07
CA ALA A 336 10.47 12.40 -6.27
C ALA A 336 10.17 11.16 -7.12
N GLY A 337 8.90 11.01 -7.52
CA GLY A 337 8.49 9.97 -8.47
C GLY A 337 9.12 10.20 -9.85
N LEU A 338 9.49 9.11 -10.52
CA LEU A 338 10.00 9.11 -11.89
C LEU A 338 9.06 8.37 -12.84
N ASN A 339 9.36 8.41 -14.14
CA ASN A 339 8.51 7.80 -15.18
C ASN A 339 8.18 6.32 -14.93
N GLY A 340 9.07 5.57 -14.26
CA GLY A 340 8.83 4.17 -13.91
C GLY A 340 7.62 4.00 -12.98
N ILE A 341 7.57 4.72 -11.86
CA ILE A 341 6.47 4.56 -10.89
C ILE A 341 5.13 5.04 -11.45
N TYR A 342 5.10 6.11 -12.25
CA TYR A 342 3.85 6.60 -12.85
C TYR A 342 3.28 5.61 -13.87
N SER A 343 4.14 5.03 -14.71
CA SER A 343 3.72 4.02 -15.69
C SER A 343 3.23 2.75 -15.00
N PHE A 344 3.92 2.33 -13.94
CA PHE A 344 3.52 1.20 -13.11
C PHE A 344 2.17 1.44 -12.43
N CYS A 345 2.00 2.59 -11.77
CA CYS A 345 0.77 3.00 -11.11
C CYS A 345 -0.41 3.07 -12.11
N GLY A 346 -0.20 3.71 -13.25
CA GLY A 346 -1.18 3.76 -14.34
C GLY A 346 -1.56 2.37 -14.85
N ALA A 347 -0.60 1.46 -14.99
CA ALA A 347 -0.84 0.07 -15.37
C ALA A 347 -1.69 -0.68 -14.33
N VAL A 348 -1.48 -0.46 -13.03
CA VAL A 348 -2.30 -1.05 -11.97
C VAL A 348 -3.74 -0.56 -12.04
N ILE A 349 -3.96 0.76 -12.15
CA ILE A 349 -5.29 1.34 -12.30
C ILE A 349 -5.99 0.79 -13.54
N LEU A 350 -5.30 0.81 -14.68
CA LEU A 350 -5.83 0.30 -15.94
C LEU A 350 -6.16 -1.19 -15.85
N SER A 351 -5.32 -2.00 -15.21
CA SER A 351 -5.57 -3.43 -14.97
C SER A 351 -6.83 -3.68 -14.13
N ILE A 352 -7.07 -2.87 -13.10
CA ILE A 352 -8.30 -2.95 -12.28
C ILE A 352 -9.52 -2.55 -13.13
N LEU A 353 -9.44 -1.45 -13.87
CA LEU A 353 -10.52 -1.01 -14.76
C LEU A 353 -10.86 -2.06 -15.83
N LEU A 354 -9.85 -2.67 -16.45
CA LEU A 354 -10.04 -3.74 -17.43
C LEU A 354 -10.73 -4.97 -16.81
N SER A 355 -10.36 -5.32 -15.58
CA SER A 355 -11.02 -6.42 -14.85
C SER A 355 -12.50 -6.12 -14.59
N LEU A 356 -12.83 -4.88 -14.21
CA LEU A 356 -14.20 -4.43 -13.99
C LEU A 356 -15.03 -4.39 -15.28
N VAL A 357 -14.42 -3.96 -16.40
CA VAL A 357 -15.07 -4.00 -17.71
C VAL A 357 -15.40 -5.43 -18.11
N VAL A 358 -14.48 -6.37 -17.95
CA VAL A 358 -14.72 -7.79 -18.27
C VAL A 358 -15.83 -8.37 -17.38
N ASP A 359 -15.82 -8.08 -16.08
CA ASP A 359 -16.85 -8.54 -15.15
C ASP A 359 -18.23 -7.96 -15.48
N TRP A 360 -18.29 -6.69 -15.88
CA TRP A 360 -19.54 -6.06 -16.33
C TRP A 360 -20.12 -6.72 -17.58
N TYR A 361 -19.28 -7.03 -18.58
CA TYR A 361 -19.72 -7.75 -19.77
C TYR A 361 -20.11 -9.20 -19.47
N ASP A 362 -19.41 -9.88 -18.55
CA ASP A 362 -19.80 -11.21 -18.08
C ASP A 362 -21.19 -11.19 -17.44
N HIS A 363 -21.47 -10.21 -16.57
CA HIS A 363 -22.78 -10.05 -15.96
C HIS A 363 -23.86 -9.78 -17.00
N ARG A 364 -23.61 -8.86 -17.95
CA ARG A 364 -24.57 -8.53 -19.03
C ARG A 364 -24.88 -9.75 -19.91
N ALA A 365 -23.89 -10.57 -20.21
CA ALA A 365 -24.09 -11.79 -21.00
C ALA A 365 -25.01 -12.79 -20.27
N ARG A 366 -24.81 -12.99 -18.97
CA ARG A 366 -25.67 -13.86 -18.14
C ARG A 366 -27.12 -13.37 -18.07
N ASP A 367 -27.31 -12.06 -17.91
CA ASP A 367 -28.66 -11.47 -17.83
C ASP A 367 -29.44 -11.68 -19.14
N HIS A 368 -28.75 -11.61 -20.27
CA HIS A 368 -29.36 -11.85 -21.58
C HIS A 368 -29.74 -13.32 -21.78
N GLU A 369 -28.88 -14.25 -21.38
CA GLU A 369 -29.19 -15.70 -21.40
C GLU A 369 -30.40 -16.01 -20.50
N PHE A 370 -30.43 -15.45 -19.29
CA PHE A 370 -31.55 -15.63 -18.36
C PHE A 370 -32.87 -15.13 -18.95
N ASN A 371 -32.90 -13.91 -19.50
CA ASN A 371 -34.11 -13.36 -20.11
C ASN A 371 -34.59 -14.21 -21.31
N ASN A 372 -33.67 -14.71 -22.14
CA ASN A 372 -34.03 -15.56 -23.28
C ASN A 372 -34.60 -16.92 -22.84
N THR A 373 -34.06 -17.52 -21.76
CA THR A 373 -34.59 -18.79 -21.22
C THR A 373 -35.93 -18.61 -20.50
N ALA A 374 -36.11 -17.48 -19.78
CA ALA A 374 -37.33 -17.23 -19.02
C ALA A 374 -38.53 -16.87 -19.91
N PHE A 375 -38.30 -16.24 -21.07
CA PHE A 375 -39.34 -15.84 -22.02
C PHE A 375 -39.29 -16.67 -23.31
N GLY A 376 -38.99 -17.97 -23.18
CA GLY A 376 -38.80 -18.87 -24.32
C GLY A 376 -39.88 -18.69 -25.41
N PRO A 377 -39.52 -18.80 -26.70
CA PRO A 377 -40.40 -18.49 -27.84
C PRO A 377 -41.71 -19.29 -27.89
N GLY A 378 -41.84 -20.32 -27.05
CA GLY A 378 -42.97 -21.25 -26.97
C GLY A 378 -44.19 -20.74 -26.19
N ARG A 379 -44.12 -19.59 -25.48
CA ARG A 379 -45.35 -18.87 -25.12
C ARG A 379 -45.75 -17.98 -26.30
N GLY A 380 -45.87 -18.63 -27.46
CA GLY A 380 -46.65 -18.09 -28.55
C GLY A 380 -47.95 -17.62 -27.96
N ARG A 381 -48.38 -16.44 -28.38
CA ARG A 381 -49.80 -16.16 -28.60
C ARG A 381 -50.47 -17.48 -28.97
N LEU A 382 -51.08 -18.17 -28.00
CA LEU A 382 -52.40 -18.70 -28.26
C LEU A 382 -53.15 -17.45 -28.67
N ASN A 383 -53.20 -17.23 -29.99
CA ASN A 383 -54.25 -16.45 -30.55
C ASN A 383 -55.49 -17.09 -29.95
N THR A 384 -56.12 -16.40 -29.02
CA THR A 384 -57.55 -16.51 -28.83
C THR A 384 -58.13 -16.12 -30.19
N GLU A 385 -58.12 -17.07 -31.14
CA GLU A 385 -59.13 -17.08 -32.18
C GLU A 385 -60.42 -17.30 -31.41
N GLU A 386 -61.06 -16.16 -31.17
CA GLU A 386 -62.46 -16.00 -30.84
C GLU A 386 -63.26 -16.76 -31.88
N HIS A 387 -63.44 -18.06 -31.64
CA HIS A 387 -64.32 -18.89 -32.42
C HIS A 387 -65.71 -18.80 -31.79
N ASP A 388 -66.43 -17.75 -32.17
CA ASP A 388 -67.90 -17.70 -32.09
C ASP A 388 -68.45 -18.81 -32.98
N SER A 389 -68.82 -19.96 -32.40
CA SER A 389 -69.60 -21.00 -33.08
C SER A 389 -70.27 -21.92 -32.06
N ILE A 390 -71.53 -21.59 -31.76
CA ILE A 390 -72.70 -22.47 -31.62
C ILE A 390 -72.41 -23.92 -31.15
N ALA A 391 -72.79 -24.21 -29.91
CA ALA A 391 -72.95 -25.59 -29.42
C ALA A 391 -74.36 -26.13 -29.80
N PRO A 392 -74.45 -27.36 -30.33
CA PRO A 392 -75.60 -28.22 -30.10
C PRO A 392 -75.26 -29.30 -29.06
N GLU A 393 -76.24 -29.62 -28.23
CA GLU A 393 -76.30 -30.81 -27.38
C GLU A 393 -76.00 -32.07 -28.18
N VAL A 394 -75.05 -32.89 -27.71
CA VAL A 394 -75.04 -34.33 -28.00
C VAL A 394 -74.65 -35.08 -26.73
N SER A 395 -75.66 -35.71 -26.13
CA SER A 395 -75.52 -36.83 -25.19
C SER A 395 -74.77 -37.99 -25.86
N GLY A 396 -73.78 -38.55 -25.18
CA GLY A 396 -73.02 -39.70 -25.68
C GLY A 396 -72.24 -40.40 -24.58
N THR A 397 -72.65 -41.62 -24.31
CA THR A 397 -72.26 -42.58 -23.28
C THR A 397 -70.83 -43.15 -23.39
N LEU A 398 -70.21 -43.32 -22.22
CA LEU A 398 -69.53 -44.54 -21.75
C LEU A 398 -68.28 -45.11 -22.49
N SER A 399 -67.13 -45.04 -21.83
CA SER A 399 -66.06 -46.06 -21.75
C SER A 399 -65.04 -45.53 -20.72
N GLN A 400 -65.15 -45.80 -19.42
CA GLN A 400 -64.81 -47.06 -18.73
C GLN A 400 -63.60 -47.79 -19.36
N ASP A 401 -62.51 -47.74 -18.59
CA ASP A 401 -61.38 -48.68 -18.50
C ASP A 401 -60.01 -48.06 -18.82
N HIS A 402 -59.40 -47.44 -17.80
CA HIS A 402 -57.97 -47.53 -17.46
C HIS A 402 -57.65 -46.76 -16.16
N GLU A 403 -58.29 -47.14 -15.05
CA GLU A 403 -57.85 -46.80 -13.69
C GLU A 403 -57.46 -48.09 -12.98
N LEU A 404 -56.18 -48.50 -13.08
CA LEU A 404 -55.64 -49.58 -12.26
C LEU A 404 -54.11 -49.55 -12.29
N LEU A 405 -53.50 -48.55 -11.61
CA LEU A 405 -52.14 -48.61 -11.04
C LEU A 405 -51.71 -47.28 -10.37
N LEU A 406 -52.49 -46.75 -9.42
CA LEU A 406 -52.05 -45.62 -8.58
C LEU A 406 -52.80 -45.60 -7.23
N SER A 407 -52.67 -46.68 -6.45
CA SER A 407 -53.15 -46.74 -5.06
C SER A 407 -52.04 -47.18 -4.12
N LEU A 408 -51.01 -46.34 -4.01
CA LEU A 408 -50.13 -46.24 -2.84
C LEU A 408 -49.93 -44.75 -2.53
N THR A 409 -51.04 -44.01 -2.45
CA THR A 409 -51.06 -42.73 -1.76
C THR A 409 -50.98 -43.02 -0.26
N VAL A 410 -49.77 -42.94 0.27
CA VAL A 410 -49.57 -42.74 1.70
C VAL A 410 -50.41 -41.51 2.08
N PRO A 411 -51.37 -41.60 3.01
CA PRO A 411 -52.08 -40.43 3.48
C PRO A 411 -51.07 -39.56 4.23
N CYS A 412 -50.54 -38.54 3.56
CA CYS A 412 -49.88 -37.44 4.25
C CYS A 412 -50.93 -36.86 5.21
N GLY A 413 -50.74 -37.11 6.51
CA GLY A 413 -51.59 -36.58 7.55
C GLY A 413 -51.81 -35.09 7.32
N VAL A 414 -53.07 -34.69 7.24
CA VAL A 414 -53.47 -33.29 7.22
C VAL A 414 -52.98 -32.70 8.53
N ASP A 415 -51.87 -31.99 8.46
CA ASP A 415 -51.23 -31.34 9.60
C ASP A 415 -52.17 -30.23 10.07
N HIS A 416 -53.03 -30.55 11.04
CA HIS A 416 -53.90 -29.60 11.75
C HIS A 416 -53.05 -28.72 12.67
N ARG A 417 -52.06 -28.01 12.10
CA ARG A 417 -51.45 -26.87 12.78
C ARG A 417 -52.54 -25.82 12.98
N SER A 418 -52.80 -25.53 14.24
CA SER A 418 -53.71 -24.48 14.69
C SER A 418 -53.33 -23.15 14.05
N ASP A 419 -54.31 -22.31 13.68
CA ASP A 419 -54.04 -20.96 13.18
C ASP A 419 -53.24 -20.12 14.19
N ALA A 420 -53.28 -20.48 15.48
CA ALA A 420 -52.44 -19.89 16.52
C ALA A 420 -50.93 -20.13 16.29
N ASP A 421 -50.54 -21.31 15.79
CA ASP A 421 -49.14 -21.63 15.52
C ASP A 421 -48.60 -20.83 14.33
N ARG A 422 -49.45 -20.57 13.33
CA ARG A 422 -49.09 -19.74 12.16
C ARG A 422 -48.89 -18.28 12.54
N GLU A 423 -49.70 -17.75 13.44
CA GLU A 423 -49.54 -16.38 13.94
C GLU A 423 -48.29 -16.24 14.81
N LEU A 424 -48.00 -17.23 15.66
CA LEU A 424 -46.77 -17.27 16.45
C LEU A 424 -45.51 -17.31 15.55
N ASP A 425 -45.50 -18.17 14.53
CA ASP A 425 -44.41 -18.24 13.54
C ASP A 425 -44.21 -16.89 12.82
N ARG A 426 -45.31 -16.21 12.48
CA ARG A 426 -45.26 -14.87 11.85
C ARG A 426 -44.63 -13.83 12.78
N GLN A 427 -45.03 -13.80 14.05
CA GLN A 427 -44.48 -12.87 15.04
C GLN A 427 -42.99 -13.14 15.32
N ILE A 428 -42.57 -14.40 15.40
CA ILE A 428 -41.16 -14.78 15.57
C ILE A 428 -40.33 -14.32 14.36
N LEU A 429 -40.85 -14.52 13.14
CA LEU A 429 -40.18 -14.08 11.91
C LEU A 429 -40.09 -12.55 11.82
N GLU A 430 -41.13 -11.81 12.19
CA GLU A 430 -41.14 -10.35 12.19
C GLU A 430 -40.17 -9.77 13.24
N SER A 431 -40.15 -10.35 14.44
CA SER A 431 -39.19 -9.99 15.51
C SER A 431 -37.74 -10.26 15.07
N SER A 432 -37.48 -11.42 14.46
CA SER A 432 -36.16 -11.77 13.93
C SER A 432 -35.71 -10.84 12.80
N ARG A 433 -36.62 -10.49 11.86
CA ARG A 433 -36.36 -9.52 10.78
C ARG A 433 -36.11 -8.11 11.32
N SER A 434 -36.84 -7.70 12.35
CA SER A 434 -36.63 -6.40 13.00
C SER A 434 -35.25 -6.35 13.68
N ARG A 435 -34.92 -7.36 14.49
CA ARG A 435 -33.63 -7.46 15.18
C ARG A 435 -32.46 -7.49 14.20
N SER A 436 -32.57 -8.28 13.12
CA SER A 436 -31.54 -8.34 12.06
C SER A 436 -31.32 -7.00 11.36
N ARG A 437 -32.41 -6.24 11.12
CA ARG A 437 -32.33 -4.87 10.57
C ARG A 437 -31.59 -3.92 11.52
N TRP A 438 -31.97 -3.89 12.79
CA TRP A 438 -31.31 -3.05 13.80
C TRP A 438 -29.81 -3.37 13.91
N ILE A 439 -29.44 -4.65 13.97
CA ILE A 439 -28.04 -5.07 14.03
C ILE A 439 -27.28 -4.59 12.79
N SER A 440 -27.86 -4.74 11.60
CA SER A 440 -27.18 -4.38 10.35
C SER A 440 -27.03 -2.87 10.18
N THR A 441 -28.05 -2.10 10.55
CA THR A 441 -27.98 -0.63 10.54
C THR A 441 -26.94 -0.14 11.53
N THR A 442 -26.95 -0.63 12.77
CA THR A 442 -25.96 -0.27 13.80
C THR A 442 -24.55 -0.63 13.36
N ALA A 443 -24.34 -1.84 12.80
CA ALA A 443 -23.05 -2.27 12.29
C ALA A 443 -22.56 -1.36 11.15
N SER A 444 -23.45 -0.97 10.23
CA SER A 444 -23.07 -0.07 9.12
C SER A 444 -22.75 1.34 9.60
N THR A 445 -23.50 1.89 10.57
CA THR A 445 -23.21 3.20 11.18
C THR A 445 -21.86 3.17 11.90
N LEU A 446 -21.59 2.12 12.67
CA LEU A 446 -20.32 1.94 13.37
C LEU A 446 -19.15 1.79 12.39
N THR A 447 -19.37 1.10 11.27
CA THR A 447 -18.39 0.98 10.17
C THR A 447 -18.06 2.36 9.59
N ALA A 448 -19.06 3.20 9.32
CA ALA A 448 -18.86 4.56 8.83
C ALA A 448 -18.09 5.43 9.83
N PHE A 449 -18.41 5.31 11.12
CA PHE A 449 -17.68 5.99 12.19
C PHE A 449 -16.20 5.59 12.23
N PHE A 450 -15.88 4.28 12.28
CA PHE A 450 -14.48 3.84 12.30
C PHE A 450 -13.71 4.25 11.05
N ILE A 451 -14.36 4.23 9.88
CA ILE A 451 -13.72 4.67 8.65
C ILE A 451 -13.41 6.16 8.67
N LEU A 452 -14.36 6.98 9.11
CA LEU A 452 -14.14 8.42 9.25
C LEU A 452 -13.05 8.73 10.28
N ALA A 453 -13.07 8.03 11.42
CA ALA A 453 -12.05 8.16 12.46
C ALA A 453 -10.66 7.77 11.95
N ALA A 454 -10.52 6.65 11.24
CA ALA A 454 -9.26 6.20 10.67
C ALA A 454 -8.69 7.18 9.62
N VAL A 455 -9.55 7.77 8.79
CA VAL A 455 -9.12 8.74 7.75
C VAL A 455 -8.65 10.06 8.36
N THR A 456 -9.34 10.52 9.41
CA THR A 456 -9.13 11.86 10.00
C THR A 456 -8.11 11.88 11.13
N SER A 457 -8.01 10.79 11.91
CA SER A 457 -7.07 10.68 13.02
C SER A 457 -5.64 10.51 12.50
N THR A 458 -4.67 10.99 13.29
CA THR A 458 -3.26 10.68 13.09
C THR A 458 -3.05 9.20 13.38
N THR A 459 -2.77 8.39 12.35
CA THR A 459 -2.60 6.92 12.47
C THR A 459 -1.15 6.51 12.50
N MET A 460 -0.26 7.41 12.10
CA MET A 460 1.14 7.12 11.85
C MET A 460 2.01 8.26 12.37
N GLN A 461 3.18 7.93 12.88
CA GLN A 461 4.19 8.89 13.29
C GLN A 461 5.53 8.52 12.69
N ARG A 462 6.15 9.47 11.99
CA ARG A 462 7.54 9.33 11.56
C ARG A 462 8.44 9.69 12.74
N MET A 463 9.46 8.88 12.95
CA MET A 463 10.60 9.19 13.82
C MET A 463 11.89 9.11 13.02
N VAL A 464 12.86 9.95 13.36
CA VAL A 464 14.19 9.92 12.75
C VAL A 464 15.20 9.84 13.88
N ASN A 465 15.95 8.74 13.90
CA ASN A 465 16.98 8.44 14.87
C ASN A 465 18.36 8.46 14.19
N GLY A 466 19.41 8.51 15.01
CA GLY A 466 20.80 8.46 14.56
C GLY A 466 21.60 9.69 14.96
N ALA A 467 22.91 9.61 14.72
CA ALA A 467 23.88 10.65 15.06
C ALA A 467 23.51 12.01 14.48
N LEU A 468 23.16 12.01 13.19
CA LEU A 468 22.97 13.23 12.43
C LEU A 468 21.66 13.94 12.85
N PRO A 469 20.50 13.27 12.94
CA PRO A 469 19.28 13.86 13.49
C PRO A 469 19.43 14.40 14.91
N SER A 470 20.12 13.68 15.81
CA SER A 470 20.37 14.16 17.18
C SER A 470 21.17 15.45 17.16
N LEU A 471 22.28 15.48 16.41
CA LEU A 471 23.12 16.67 16.27
C LEU A 471 22.35 17.86 15.65
N LEU A 472 21.54 17.59 14.63
CA LEU A 472 20.70 18.61 14.00
C LEU A 472 19.57 19.08 14.93
N HIS A 473 19.02 18.21 15.78
CA HIS A 473 18.03 18.60 16.78
C HIS A 473 18.67 19.53 17.82
N ASP A 474 19.84 19.15 18.34
CA ASP A 474 20.55 19.91 19.38
C ASP A 474 21.06 21.26 18.86
N ILE A 475 21.44 21.36 17.59
CA ILE A 475 22.02 22.58 17.01
C ILE A 475 20.99 23.45 16.27
N LEU A 476 20.10 22.84 15.48
CA LEU A 476 19.13 23.58 14.66
C LEU A 476 17.73 23.62 15.28
N GLY A 477 17.48 22.91 16.38
CA GLY A 477 16.14 22.80 16.98
C GLY A 477 15.14 22.09 16.07
N VAL A 478 15.61 21.23 15.17
CA VAL A 478 14.76 20.56 14.18
C VAL A 478 13.92 19.48 14.84
N GLU A 479 12.60 19.60 14.72
CA GLU A 479 11.67 18.54 15.12
C GLU A 479 11.55 17.49 14.01
N TRP A 480 12.10 16.30 14.26
CA TRP A 480 12.07 15.20 13.30
C TRP A 480 10.74 14.41 13.31
N THR A 481 10.00 14.51 14.41
CA THR A 481 8.75 13.80 14.61
C THR A 481 7.61 14.49 13.87
N ARG A 482 6.90 13.73 13.04
CA ARG A 482 5.71 14.24 12.34
C ARG A 482 4.63 13.17 12.32
N SER A 483 3.45 13.55 12.79
CA SER A 483 2.27 12.70 12.76
C SER A 483 1.49 12.91 11.46
N TYR A 484 0.98 11.81 10.90
CA TYR A 484 0.25 11.81 9.65
C TYR A 484 -1.12 11.15 9.84
N SER A 485 -2.17 11.85 9.42
CA SER A 485 -3.44 11.21 9.03
C SER A 485 -3.39 10.74 7.58
N PHE A 486 -4.31 9.89 7.14
CA PHE A 486 -4.37 9.47 5.74
C PHE A 486 -4.60 10.64 4.78
N LEU A 487 -5.35 11.65 5.20
CA LEU A 487 -5.56 12.85 4.38
C LEU A 487 -4.28 13.68 4.26
N GLN A 488 -3.51 13.82 5.34
CA GLN A 488 -2.21 14.49 5.30
C GLN A 488 -1.22 13.72 4.44
N LEU A 489 -1.15 12.39 4.61
CA LEU A 489 -0.27 11.54 3.81
C LEU A 489 -0.61 11.62 2.32
N ALA A 490 -1.89 11.61 1.96
CA ALA A 490 -2.34 11.83 0.59
C ALA A 490 -1.87 13.18 0.04
N LYS A 491 -2.01 14.27 0.81
CA LYS A 491 -1.54 15.60 0.40
C LYS A 491 -0.02 15.63 0.22
N THR A 492 0.73 14.99 1.12
CA THR A 492 2.20 14.90 1.05
C THR A 492 2.66 14.20 -0.23
N LEU A 493 1.92 13.18 -0.68
CA LEU A 493 2.21 12.49 -1.95
C LEU A 493 2.09 13.39 -3.18
N GLY A 494 1.28 14.44 -3.14
CA GLY A 494 1.11 15.39 -4.25
C GLY A 494 1.99 16.64 -4.13
N ALA A 495 2.75 16.79 -3.04
CA ALA A 495 3.45 18.04 -2.72
C ALA A 495 4.55 18.40 -3.73
N ALA A 496 5.16 17.40 -4.37
CA ALA A 496 6.16 17.61 -5.41
C ALA A 496 5.57 18.04 -6.77
N GLY A 497 4.24 17.95 -6.94
CA GLY A 497 3.52 18.36 -8.15
C GLY A 497 3.76 17.45 -9.37
N GLY A 498 3.47 17.95 -10.58
CA GLY A 498 3.70 17.21 -11.82
C GLY A 498 2.93 15.89 -11.91
N TRP A 499 3.63 14.78 -12.10
CA TRP A 499 2.99 13.45 -12.18
C TRP A 499 2.75 12.81 -10.80
N ASP A 500 3.28 13.37 -9.72
CA ASP A 500 3.02 12.90 -8.35
C ASP A 500 1.54 13.07 -7.93
N TRP A 501 0.78 13.92 -8.65
CA TRP A 501 -0.69 13.96 -8.55
C TRP A 501 -1.36 12.60 -8.83
N LEU A 502 -0.74 11.75 -9.68
CA LEU A 502 -1.23 10.38 -9.92
C LEU A 502 -1.07 9.50 -8.68
N LEU A 503 0.04 9.63 -7.94
CA LEU A 503 0.27 8.90 -6.70
C LEU A 503 -0.67 9.38 -5.60
N MET A 504 -0.83 10.70 -5.44
CA MET A 504 -1.85 11.27 -4.55
C MET A 504 -3.24 10.75 -4.90
N GLY A 505 -3.63 10.82 -6.18
CA GLY A 505 -4.94 10.39 -6.64
C GLY A 505 -5.18 8.91 -6.38
N THR A 506 -4.18 8.07 -6.61
CA THR A 506 -4.27 6.62 -6.35
C THR A 506 -4.41 6.35 -4.86
N PHE A 507 -3.55 6.94 -4.03
CA PHE A 507 -3.63 6.77 -2.58
C PHE A 507 -4.98 7.27 -2.03
N ALA A 508 -5.39 8.47 -2.41
CA ALA A 508 -6.67 9.05 -2.00
C ALA A 508 -7.85 8.17 -2.46
N LEU A 509 -7.83 7.69 -3.70
CA LEU A 509 -8.89 6.83 -4.24
C LEU A 509 -9.02 5.52 -3.45
N PHE A 510 -7.91 4.83 -3.19
CA PHE A 510 -7.93 3.47 -2.62
C PHE A 510 -7.98 3.42 -1.08
N ILE A 511 -7.40 4.42 -0.41
CA ILE A 511 -7.25 4.44 1.06
C ILE A 511 -8.24 5.38 1.74
N VAL A 512 -8.69 6.44 1.06
CA VAL A 512 -9.58 7.45 1.65
C VAL A 512 -10.98 7.35 1.05
N VAL A 513 -11.11 7.63 -0.24
CA VAL A 513 -12.40 7.79 -0.93
C VAL A 513 -13.14 6.45 -1.07
N GLY A 514 -12.46 5.39 -1.52
CA GLY A 514 -13.06 4.08 -1.73
C GLY A 514 -13.75 3.52 -0.47
N PRO A 515 -13.05 3.43 0.67
CA PRO A 515 -13.65 3.01 1.95
C PRO A 515 -14.82 3.89 2.41
N LEU A 516 -14.70 5.22 2.27
CA LEU A 516 -15.77 6.17 2.64
C LEU A 516 -17.03 5.95 1.79
N ILE A 517 -16.88 5.90 0.46
CA ILE A 517 -18.01 5.65 -0.45
C ILE A 517 -18.60 4.27 -0.20
N ARG A 518 -17.77 3.23 0.00
CA ARG A 518 -18.27 1.87 0.28
C ARG A 518 -19.11 1.84 1.55
N SER A 519 -18.63 2.48 2.61
CA SER A 519 -19.34 2.54 3.89
C SER A 519 -20.66 3.28 3.77
N LEU A 520 -20.66 4.41 3.05
CA LEU A 520 -21.87 5.18 2.77
C LEU A 520 -22.89 4.36 1.98
N LEU A 521 -22.46 3.60 0.96
CA LEU A 521 -23.36 2.73 0.21
C LEU A 521 -23.93 1.58 1.05
N CYS A 522 -23.11 0.94 1.89
CA CYS A 522 -23.59 -0.06 2.84
C CYS A 522 -24.67 0.54 3.76
N PHE A 523 -24.44 1.75 4.26
CA PHE A 523 -25.39 2.46 5.12
C PHE A 523 -26.69 2.77 4.37
N MET A 524 -26.60 3.24 3.13
CA MET A 524 -27.79 3.52 2.30
C MET A 524 -28.59 2.24 1.99
N VAL A 525 -27.92 1.10 1.77
CA VAL A 525 -28.58 -0.19 1.54
C VAL A 525 -29.42 -0.62 2.74
N PHE A 526 -28.91 -0.46 3.96
CA PHE A 526 -29.62 -0.86 5.19
C PHE A 526 -30.70 0.14 5.64
N ASN A 527 -30.50 1.44 5.43
CA ASN A 527 -31.45 2.47 5.88
C ASN A 527 -32.63 2.69 4.93
N LYS A 528 -32.59 2.13 3.71
CA LYS A 528 -33.72 2.28 2.79
C LYS A 528 -34.92 1.51 3.32
N LYS A 529 -35.87 2.24 3.96
CA LYS A 529 -37.09 1.71 4.59
C LYS A 529 -37.79 0.71 3.69
N HIS A 530 -37.99 -0.52 4.17
CA HIS A 530 -38.61 -1.63 3.44
C HIS A 530 -40.11 -1.38 3.23
N GLU A 531 -40.48 -0.41 2.39
CA GLU A 531 -41.78 -0.41 1.71
C GLU A 531 -41.93 -1.73 0.94
N GLU A 532 -42.76 -2.60 1.51
CA GLU A 532 -43.18 -3.89 0.98
C GLU A 532 -44.12 -3.65 -0.19
N GLY A 533 -43.75 -4.08 -1.41
CA GLY A 533 -44.75 -4.22 -2.49
C GLY A 533 -44.26 -4.00 -3.93
N SER A 534 -43.19 -3.26 -4.19
CA SER A 534 -42.84 -2.93 -5.60
C SER A 534 -41.77 -3.85 -6.20
N SER A 535 -42.10 -4.51 -7.32
CA SER A 535 -41.17 -5.27 -8.18
C SER A 535 -39.97 -4.41 -8.64
N ILE A 536 -40.17 -3.10 -8.74
CA ILE A 536 -39.17 -2.07 -9.04
C ILE A 536 -38.01 -2.13 -8.04
N ARG A 537 -38.28 -2.43 -6.76
CA ARG A 537 -37.26 -2.47 -5.70
C ARG A 537 -36.26 -3.61 -5.87
N ARG A 538 -36.68 -4.79 -6.35
CA ARG A 538 -35.74 -5.91 -6.64
C ARG A 538 -34.73 -5.55 -7.72
N ARG A 539 -35.11 -4.68 -8.66
CA ARG A 539 -34.20 -4.21 -9.72
C ARG A 539 -33.22 -3.15 -9.20
N VAL A 540 -33.67 -2.26 -8.31
CA VAL A 540 -32.80 -1.26 -7.66
C VAL A 540 -31.80 -1.93 -6.72
N GLY A 541 -32.23 -2.90 -5.90
CA GLY A 541 -31.35 -3.62 -4.97
C GLY A 541 -30.18 -4.33 -5.65
N ARG A 542 -30.42 -4.99 -6.79
CA ARG A 542 -29.36 -5.63 -7.58
C ARG A 542 -28.32 -4.64 -8.10
N LYS A 543 -28.76 -3.48 -8.60
CA LYS A 543 -27.83 -2.43 -9.08
C LYS A 543 -27.00 -1.83 -7.95
N THR A 544 -27.61 -1.57 -6.80
CA THR A 544 -26.88 -1.05 -5.63
C THR A 544 -25.90 -2.08 -5.08
N LEU A 545 -26.25 -3.37 -5.06
CA LEU A 545 -25.33 -4.44 -4.66
C LEU A 545 -24.14 -4.50 -5.62
N ALA A 546 -24.38 -4.49 -6.94
CA ALA A 546 -23.32 -4.44 -7.93
C ALA A 546 -22.42 -3.20 -7.74
N ALA A 547 -22.99 -2.04 -7.39
CA ALA A 547 -22.21 -0.83 -7.09
C ALA A 547 -21.35 -0.99 -5.81
N VAL A 548 -21.88 -1.61 -4.76
CA VAL A 548 -21.11 -1.91 -3.53
C VAL A 548 -19.96 -2.85 -3.83
N GLU A 549 -20.18 -3.88 -4.65
CA GLU A 549 -19.12 -4.81 -5.06
C GLU A 549 -18.07 -4.14 -5.96
N PHE A 550 -18.52 -3.29 -6.88
CA PHE A 550 -17.66 -2.49 -7.76
C PHE A 550 -16.77 -1.53 -6.95
N ILE A 551 -17.35 -0.75 -6.04
CA ILE A 551 -16.60 0.14 -5.14
C ILE A 551 -15.73 -0.66 -4.17
N GLY A 552 -16.15 -1.88 -3.84
CA GLY A 552 -15.34 -2.86 -3.12
C GLY A 552 -13.98 -3.11 -3.75
N ALA A 553 -13.85 -3.02 -5.07
CA ALA A 553 -12.55 -3.14 -5.77
C ALA A 553 -11.61 -1.95 -5.51
N PHE A 554 -12.16 -0.78 -5.16
CA PHE A 554 -11.43 0.43 -4.82
C PHE A 554 -11.17 0.60 -3.31
N CYS A 555 -11.56 -0.38 -2.49
CA CYS A 555 -11.20 -0.42 -1.07
C CYS A 555 -10.04 -1.40 -0.90
N ALA A 556 -8.87 -0.88 -0.51
CA ALA A 556 -7.63 -1.64 -0.41
C ALA A 556 -7.00 -1.63 1.00
N TRP A 557 -7.80 -1.51 2.06
CA TRP A 557 -7.30 -1.47 3.43
C TRP A 557 -6.60 -2.77 3.86
N GLU A 558 -7.10 -3.92 3.41
CA GLU A 558 -6.47 -5.21 3.66
C GLU A 558 -5.04 -5.26 3.08
N VAL A 559 -4.85 -4.66 1.91
CA VAL A 559 -3.57 -4.57 1.20
C VAL A 559 -2.69 -3.50 1.85
N PHE A 560 -3.30 -2.40 2.28
CA PHE A 560 -2.63 -1.28 2.91
C PHE A 560 -1.99 -1.65 4.25
N VAL A 561 -2.67 -2.44 5.10
CA VAL A 561 -2.08 -2.94 6.35
C VAL A 561 -0.79 -3.71 6.07
N VAL A 562 -0.79 -4.57 5.04
CA VAL A 562 0.41 -5.30 4.62
C VAL A 562 1.49 -4.34 4.09
N ALA A 563 1.10 -3.33 3.31
CA ALA A 563 2.03 -2.33 2.79
C ALA A 563 2.70 -1.52 3.92
N VAL A 564 1.96 -1.11 4.95
CA VAL A 564 2.50 -0.39 6.11
C VAL A 564 3.46 -1.28 6.89
N LEU A 565 3.09 -2.55 7.14
CA LEU A 565 3.97 -3.51 7.78
C LEU A 565 5.25 -3.75 6.97
N MET A 566 5.13 -3.83 5.64
CA MET A 566 6.31 -3.90 4.78
C MET A 566 7.15 -2.64 4.93
N VAL A 567 6.58 -1.44 4.87
CA VAL A 567 7.34 -0.18 4.98
C VAL A 567 8.06 -0.07 6.33
N ASP A 568 7.41 -0.44 7.43
CA ASP A 568 8.02 -0.46 8.77
C ASP A 568 9.26 -1.38 8.81
N LEU A 569 9.19 -2.53 8.14
CA LEU A 569 10.32 -3.46 8.01
C LEU A 569 11.41 -2.99 7.01
N LEU A 570 11.03 -2.21 6.00
CA LEU A 570 11.91 -1.80 4.89
C LEU A 570 12.64 -0.48 5.17
N MET A 571 12.01 0.44 5.88
CA MET A 571 12.51 1.81 6.03
C MET A 571 13.83 1.92 6.81
N PRO A 572 14.00 1.26 7.98
CA PRO A 572 15.29 1.26 8.69
C PRO A 572 16.44 0.72 7.83
N ALA A 573 16.15 -0.32 7.02
CA ALA A 573 17.10 -0.92 6.09
C ALA A 573 17.63 0.07 5.06
N ILE A 574 16.71 0.76 4.38
CA ILE A 574 17.05 1.63 3.26
C ILE A 574 17.73 2.88 3.82
N THR A 575 17.18 3.46 4.88
CA THR A 575 17.66 4.74 5.42
C THR A 575 19.05 4.67 6.02
N SER A 576 19.38 3.58 6.71
CA SER A 576 20.73 3.35 7.25
C SER A 576 21.81 3.25 6.17
N THR A 577 21.45 2.94 4.91
CA THR A 577 22.40 2.87 3.78
C THR A 577 22.57 4.17 3.00
N ILE A 578 21.76 5.21 3.31
CA ILE A 578 21.81 6.47 2.57
C ILE A 578 23.10 7.24 2.90
N ILE A 579 23.48 7.25 4.18
CA ILE A 579 24.68 7.95 4.68
C ILE A 579 25.56 6.91 5.38
N LEU A 580 26.57 6.43 4.67
CA LEU A 580 27.60 5.54 5.21
C LEU A 580 28.83 6.39 5.53
N ASP A 581 28.91 6.90 6.76
CA ASP A 581 30.10 7.58 7.26
C ASP A 581 30.55 6.92 8.57
N GLN A 582 31.81 6.48 8.61
CA GLN A 582 32.39 5.85 9.81
C GLN A 582 32.38 6.79 11.01
N ARG A 583 32.45 8.10 10.78
CA ARG A 583 32.45 9.13 11.84
C ARG A 583 31.16 9.18 12.65
N CYS A 584 30.04 8.68 12.11
CA CYS A 584 28.79 8.63 12.87
C CYS A 584 28.88 7.70 14.09
N SER A 585 29.71 6.65 14.02
CA SER A 585 29.92 5.74 15.13
C SER A 585 30.75 6.35 16.27
N GLU A 586 31.46 7.45 16.01
CA GLU A 586 32.19 8.20 17.03
C GLU A 586 31.29 9.19 17.78
N LEU A 587 30.23 9.67 17.12
CA LEU A 587 29.31 10.68 17.68
C LEU A 587 28.25 10.07 18.62
N THR A 588 27.89 8.80 18.42
CA THR A 588 26.88 8.11 19.23
C THR A 588 27.20 6.62 19.26
N ASN A 589 26.78 5.98 20.36
CA ASN A 589 26.89 4.53 20.52
C ASN A 589 26.07 3.75 19.46
N ASP A 590 25.12 4.42 18.79
CA ASP A 590 24.36 3.86 17.69
C ASP A 590 25.16 3.99 16.39
N SER A 591 25.54 2.85 15.81
CA SER A 591 26.33 2.78 14.56
C SER A 591 25.65 3.41 13.31
N THR A 592 24.42 3.91 13.42
CA THR A 592 23.64 4.43 12.28
C THR A 592 23.68 5.95 12.23
N CYS A 593 24.12 6.51 11.10
CA CYS A 593 24.09 7.95 10.85
C CYS A 593 22.67 8.53 10.81
N LEU A 594 21.78 7.84 10.09
CA LEU A 594 20.41 8.27 9.83
C LEU A 594 19.52 7.02 9.72
N GLU A 595 18.55 6.91 10.60
CA GLU A 595 17.57 5.82 10.60
C GLU A 595 16.17 6.42 10.70
N VAL A 596 15.36 6.26 9.65
CA VAL A 596 13.97 6.71 9.67
C VAL A 596 13.08 5.54 10.06
N LYS A 597 12.37 5.67 11.18
CA LYS A 597 11.37 4.71 11.67
C LYS A 597 9.97 5.23 11.45
N PHE A 598 9.03 4.30 11.31
CA PHE A 598 7.64 4.61 11.09
C PHE A 598 6.77 3.90 12.12
N GLU A 599 6.42 4.61 13.18
CA GLU A 599 5.60 4.03 14.24
C GLU A 599 4.12 4.07 13.87
N MET A 600 3.50 2.89 13.92
CA MET A 600 2.04 2.77 13.86
C MET A 600 1.46 3.13 15.23
N LEU A 601 0.63 4.17 15.26
CA LEU A 601 -0.02 4.61 16.50
C LEU A 601 -1.18 3.67 16.86
N TYR A 602 -1.61 3.69 18.12
CA TYR A 602 -2.78 2.90 18.58
C TYR A 602 -4.06 3.20 17.76
N THR A 603 -4.16 4.42 17.25
CA THR A 603 -5.22 4.89 16.34
C THR A 603 -5.22 4.16 14.99
N PHE A 604 -4.13 3.50 14.60
CA PHE A 604 -4.13 2.57 13.47
C PHE A 604 -5.10 1.39 13.67
N GLY A 605 -5.44 1.07 14.92
CA GLY A 605 -6.50 0.13 15.26
C GLY A 605 -7.84 0.48 14.61
N TRP A 606 -8.15 1.77 14.38
CA TRP A 606 -9.37 2.18 13.66
C TRP A 606 -9.40 1.68 12.21
N VAL A 607 -8.24 1.58 11.56
CA VAL A 607 -8.10 1.06 10.19
C VAL A 607 -8.43 -0.43 10.17
N VAL A 608 -7.84 -1.19 11.10
CA VAL A 608 -8.07 -2.63 11.22
C VAL A 608 -9.53 -2.91 11.55
N MET A 609 -10.07 -2.24 12.58
CA MET A 609 -11.47 -2.42 13.00
C MET A 609 -12.43 -2.00 11.88
N GLY A 610 -12.26 -0.81 11.30
CA GLY A 610 -13.09 -0.34 10.20
C GLY A 610 -13.04 -1.28 8.99
N GLY A 611 -11.87 -1.84 8.66
CA GLY A 611 -11.71 -2.82 7.59
C GLY A 611 -12.44 -4.12 7.87
N VAL A 612 -12.29 -4.69 9.06
CA VAL A 612 -13.00 -5.91 9.49
C VAL A 612 -14.51 -5.70 9.47
N PHE A 613 -14.99 -4.60 10.07
CA PHE A 613 -16.42 -4.26 10.06
C PHE A 613 -16.96 -4.09 8.64
N LEU A 614 -16.23 -3.43 7.75
CA LEU A 614 -16.62 -3.24 6.36
C LEU A 614 -16.73 -4.58 5.61
N VAL A 615 -15.82 -5.53 5.85
CA VAL A 615 -15.91 -6.89 5.31
C VAL A 615 -17.12 -7.62 5.85
N LEU A 616 -17.34 -7.60 7.17
CA LEU A 616 -18.47 -8.28 7.82
C LEU A 616 -19.82 -7.75 7.32
N VAL A 617 -19.98 -6.43 7.27
CA VAL A 617 -21.19 -5.78 6.76
C VAL A 617 -21.41 -6.14 5.29
N SER A 618 -20.36 -6.11 4.47
CA SER A 618 -20.45 -6.50 3.06
C SER A 618 -20.82 -7.97 2.86
N GLN A 619 -20.32 -8.89 3.69
CA GLN A 619 -20.68 -10.31 3.65
C GLN A 619 -22.12 -10.54 4.09
N ARG A 620 -22.60 -9.81 5.11
CA ARG A 620 -24.00 -9.86 5.54
C ARG A 620 -24.96 -9.40 4.44
N ILE A 621 -24.63 -8.33 3.70
CA ILE A 621 -25.42 -7.90 2.54
C ILE A 621 -25.50 -9.01 1.48
N ARG A 622 -24.37 -9.65 1.17
CA ARG A 622 -24.33 -10.76 0.19
C ARG A 622 -25.18 -11.95 0.63
N LEU A 623 -25.07 -12.36 1.90
CA LEU A 623 -25.85 -13.46 2.45
C LEU A 623 -27.35 -13.14 2.42
N ALA A 624 -27.75 -11.94 2.84
CA ALA A 624 -29.14 -11.50 2.81
C ALA A 624 -29.73 -11.51 1.39
N HIS A 625 -28.92 -11.19 0.37
CA HIS A 625 -29.37 -11.27 -1.02
C HIS A 625 -29.37 -12.69 -1.57
N SER A 626 -28.51 -13.60 -1.09
CA SER A 626 -28.48 -14.99 -1.56
C SER A 626 -29.66 -15.84 -1.09
N VAL A 627 -30.32 -15.44 0.00
CA VAL A 627 -31.50 -16.11 0.57
C VAL A 627 -32.80 -15.72 -0.16
N HIS A 628 -32.79 -14.61 -0.90
CA HIS A 628 -33.94 -14.08 -1.67
C HIS A 628 -33.82 -14.40 -3.15
#